data_AF-A0A496TAH4-F1
#
_entry.id   AF-A0A496TAH4-F1
#
_cell.length_a   1.000
_cell.length_b   1.000
_cell.length_c   1.000
_cell.angle_alpha   90.00
_cell.angle_beta   90.00
_cell.angle_gamma   90.00
#
_symmetry.space_group_name_H-M   'P 1'
#
loop_
_entity.id
_entity.type
_entity.pdbx_description
1 polymer ?
#
loop_
_entity_poly.entity_id
_entity_poly.type
_entity_poly.pdbx_seq_one_letter_code
_entity_poly.pdbx_strand_id
1 'polypeptide(L)'
;MVTPCSVFFLSSEIAPFAKTGGLADVAGSLPKALKELGHEIRLFMPRYRCINERKFILRDVIRLKNLEIPLGNKKVKVDIKSSFIPNTKVQVYFLDYKPYFDRNELYVDPVTKTDYKDNDERFILFTRTALEMLKLLHWQPDIIHCNDWQTGLIPLYLKTIYSEDEFFRNVKTLFTIHNIGYQGNFDKSAVSKANLPESLFYPLSPIEFYGKFSFLKAGLEYADKINTVSPTYAQEIQQGPEYGHGMEGILRRRRKDLHGILNGVDYSEWSPDVDKYIPFQYDSNQLDKKLENKKALLE
;
A
#
# COMPACT_ATOMS: atom_id res chain seq x y z
N MET A 1 9.20 -20.36 -18.04
CA MET A 1 8.08 -19.39 -17.98
C MET A 1 7.60 -19.33 -16.53
N VAL A 2 7.40 -18.15 -15.97
CA VAL A 2 6.87 -17.99 -14.61
C VAL A 2 5.42 -18.48 -14.61
N THR A 3 5.01 -19.23 -13.59
CA THR A 3 3.61 -19.64 -13.43
C THR A 3 2.75 -18.39 -13.22
N PRO A 4 1.73 -18.14 -14.07
CA PRO A 4 0.83 -17.00 -13.87
C PRO A 4 0.20 -17.02 -12.48
N CYS A 5 0.04 -15.84 -11.90
CA CYS A 5 -0.47 -15.63 -10.55
C CYS A 5 -1.37 -14.40 -10.57
N SER A 6 -2.46 -14.45 -9.81
CA SER A 6 -3.38 -13.33 -9.62
C SER A 6 -3.01 -12.59 -8.34
N VAL A 7 -2.72 -11.29 -8.47
CA VAL A 7 -2.24 -10.46 -7.37
C VAL A 7 -3.17 -9.26 -7.18
N PHE A 8 -3.72 -9.14 -5.99
CA PHE A 8 -4.42 -7.96 -5.55
C PHE A 8 -3.45 -7.04 -4.81
N PHE A 9 -3.08 -5.93 -5.43
CA PHE A 9 -2.03 -5.04 -4.96
C PHE A 9 -2.64 -3.81 -4.27
N LEU A 10 -2.49 -3.72 -2.96
CA LEU A 10 -3.04 -2.61 -2.17
C LEU A 10 -1.93 -1.63 -1.84
N SER A 11 -2.20 -0.36 -2.08
CA SER A 11 -1.35 0.75 -1.67
C SER A 11 -2.22 1.96 -1.38
N SER A 12 -1.83 2.76 -0.39
CA SER A 12 -2.43 4.07 -0.18
C SER A 12 -2.01 5.07 -1.26
N GLU A 13 -0.92 4.83 -1.98
CA GLU A 13 -0.41 5.74 -3.01
C GLU A 13 -0.03 4.99 -4.27
N ILE A 14 -0.43 5.52 -5.43
CA ILE A 14 -0.18 4.91 -6.74
C ILE A 14 0.02 6.05 -7.73
N ALA A 15 1.23 6.16 -8.30
CA ALA A 15 1.49 7.07 -9.41
C ALA A 15 0.79 6.54 -10.69
N PRO A 16 0.16 7.40 -11.51
CA PRO A 16 0.14 8.86 -11.42
C PRO A 16 -1.10 9.46 -10.69
N PHE A 17 -1.87 8.66 -9.95
CA PHE A 17 -3.13 9.09 -9.34
C PHE A 17 -2.91 9.95 -8.09
N ALA A 18 -2.14 9.45 -7.12
CA ALA A 18 -1.77 10.17 -5.90
C ALA A 18 -0.38 9.73 -5.44
N LYS A 19 0.46 10.69 -5.05
CA LYS A 19 1.87 10.48 -4.71
C LYS A 19 2.32 11.47 -3.63
N THR A 20 2.99 10.96 -2.61
CA THR A 20 3.72 11.70 -1.58
C THR A 20 5.19 11.25 -1.50
N GLY A 21 5.50 10.01 -1.92
CA GLY A 21 6.86 9.49 -1.93
C GLY A 21 7.10 8.32 -2.89
N GLY A 22 8.23 7.62 -2.71
CA GLY A 22 8.68 6.55 -3.60
C GLY A 22 7.79 5.30 -3.63
N LEU A 23 6.99 5.06 -2.58
CA LEU A 23 5.97 4.00 -2.58
C LEU A 23 5.04 4.13 -3.79
N ALA A 24 4.62 5.36 -4.11
CA ALA A 24 3.71 5.61 -5.22
C ALA A 24 4.30 5.19 -6.57
N ASP A 25 5.61 5.38 -6.76
CA ASP A 25 6.32 5.04 -7.99
C ASP A 25 6.44 3.53 -8.15
N VAL A 26 6.77 2.81 -7.08
CA VAL A 26 6.79 1.35 -7.08
C VAL A 26 5.39 0.79 -7.33
N ALA A 27 4.37 1.32 -6.63
CA ALA A 27 2.99 0.88 -6.81
C ALA A 27 2.42 1.22 -8.20
N GLY A 28 2.97 2.22 -8.88
CA GLY A 28 2.62 2.57 -10.25
C GLY A 28 3.36 1.75 -11.31
N SER A 29 4.61 1.34 -11.06
CA SER A 29 5.49 0.70 -12.06
C SER A 29 5.54 -0.82 -11.94
N LEU A 30 5.71 -1.37 -10.73
CA LEU A 30 5.86 -2.82 -10.52
C LEU A 30 4.63 -3.61 -11.01
N PRO A 31 3.38 -3.19 -10.75
CA PRO A 31 2.20 -3.85 -11.32
C PRO A 31 2.18 -3.93 -12.85
N LYS A 32 2.77 -2.96 -13.56
CA LYS A 32 2.90 -2.99 -15.02
C LYS A 32 3.86 -4.10 -15.46
N ALA A 33 5.05 -4.12 -14.87
CA ALA A 33 6.06 -5.14 -15.16
C ALA A 33 5.55 -6.55 -14.86
N LEU A 34 4.86 -6.75 -13.73
CA LEU A 34 4.24 -8.03 -13.40
C LEU A 34 3.15 -8.44 -14.41
N LYS A 35 2.36 -7.49 -14.90
CA LYS A 35 1.35 -7.75 -15.94
C LYS A 35 2.00 -8.18 -17.25
N GLU A 36 3.11 -7.57 -17.64
CA GLU A 36 3.89 -7.93 -18.83
C GLU A 36 4.53 -9.32 -18.72
N LEU A 37 4.89 -9.74 -17.50
CA LEU A 37 5.33 -11.11 -17.21
C LEU A 37 4.19 -12.15 -17.20
N GLY A 38 2.95 -11.73 -17.44
CA GLY A 38 1.78 -12.62 -17.59
C GLY A 38 0.92 -12.79 -16.33
N HIS A 39 1.19 -12.05 -15.25
CA HIS A 39 0.38 -12.10 -14.03
C HIS A 39 -0.92 -11.30 -14.16
N GLU A 40 -1.98 -11.70 -13.45
CA GLU A 40 -3.22 -10.90 -13.36
C GLU A 40 -3.13 -9.93 -12.19
N ILE A 41 -2.92 -8.64 -12.47
CA ILE A 41 -2.79 -7.62 -11.42
C ILE A 41 -4.02 -6.72 -11.38
N ARG A 42 -4.58 -6.53 -10.17
CA ARG A 42 -5.59 -5.50 -9.87
C ARG A 42 -5.14 -4.70 -8.66
N LEU A 43 -5.26 -3.38 -8.72
CA LEU A 43 -4.84 -2.50 -7.65
C LEU A 43 -6.04 -1.95 -6.89
N PHE A 44 -5.82 -1.57 -5.64
CA PHE A 44 -6.80 -0.83 -4.85
C PHE A 44 -6.13 0.28 -4.04
N MET A 45 -6.70 1.48 -4.10
CA MET A 45 -6.27 2.64 -3.32
C MET A 45 -7.46 3.51 -2.89
N PRO A 46 -7.28 4.43 -1.93
CA PRO A 46 -8.30 5.43 -1.65
C PRO A 46 -8.46 6.45 -2.77
N ARG A 47 -9.68 6.95 -2.97
CA ARG A 47 -9.96 8.04 -3.91
C ARG A 47 -9.68 9.40 -3.27
N TYR A 48 -8.43 9.86 -3.32
CA TYR A 48 -8.07 11.18 -2.78
C TYR A 48 -8.58 12.35 -3.62
N ARG A 49 -8.75 13.52 -2.99
CA ARG A 49 -9.15 14.79 -3.63
C ARG A 49 -8.30 15.13 -4.87
N CYS A 50 -6.99 14.89 -4.81
CA CYS A 50 -6.05 15.22 -5.88
C CYS A 50 -6.27 14.39 -7.17
N ILE A 51 -7.01 13.29 -7.10
CA ILE A 51 -7.27 12.43 -8.25
C ILE A 51 -8.28 13.10 -9.18
N ASN A 52 -7.81 13.50 -10.36
CA ASN A 52 -8.65 14.08 -11.40
C ASN A 52 -9.44 13.00 -12.14
N GLU A 53 -10.74 12.90 -11.84
CA GLU A 53 -11.62 11.86 -12.42
C GLU A 53 -11.72 11.94 -13.95
N ARG A 54 -11.69 13.14 -14.54
CA ARG A 54 -11.80 13.31 -16.00
C ARG A 54 -10.51 12.88 -16.70
N LYS A 55 -9.36 13.35 -16.20
CA LYS A 55 -8.03 13.00 -16.74
C LYS A 55 -7.81 11.49 -16.74
N PHE A 56 -8.24 10.83 -15.66
CA PHE A 56 -8.03 9.40 -15.47
C PHE A 56 -9.24 8.54 -15.80
N ILE A 57 -10.33 9.11 -16.32
CA ILE A 57 -11.53 8.38 -16.76
C ILE A 57 -12.04 7.41 -15.67
N LEU A 58 -12.21 7.91 -14.44
CA LEU A 58 -12.76 7.09 -13.35
C LEU A 58 -14.23 6.80 -13.62
N ARG A 59 -14.62 5.52 -13.52
CA ARG A 59 -16.00 5.06 -13.74
C ARG A 59 -16.53 4.36 -12.51
N ASP A 60 -17.79 4.61 -12.17
CA ASP A 60 -18.47 3.88 -11.12
C ASP A 60 -18.56 2.39 -11.47
N VAL A 61 -18.30 1.52 -10.48
CA VAL A 61 -18.54 0.09 -10.63
C VAL A 61 -19.94 -0.21 -10.09
N ILE A 62 -20.92 -0.37 -10.98
CA ILE A 62 -22.36 -0.47 -10.62
C ILE A 62 -22.63 -1.51 -9.53
N ARG A 63 -22.02 -2.70 -9.62
CA ARG A 63 -22.20 -3.79 -8.64
C ARG A 63 -21.55 -3.53 -7.28
N LEU A 64 -20.75 -2.48 -7.15
CA LEU A 64 -20.02 -2.07 -5.95
C LEU A 64 -20.48 -0.69 -5.46
N LYS A 65 -21.72 -0.31 -5.74
CA LYS A 65 -22.34 0.90 -5.17
C LYS A 65 -22.95 0.62 -3.80
N ASN A 66 -22.89 1.61 -2.92
CA ASN A 66 -23.47 1.60 -1.58
C ASN A 66 -23.07 0.37 -0.75
N LEU A 67 -21.80 -0.04 -0.84
CA LEU A 67 -21.27 -1.13 -0.03
C LEU A 67 -21.33 -0.74 1.43
N GLU A 68 -21.99 -1.55 2.26
CA GLU A 68 -22.06 -1.34 3.70
C GLU A 68 -20.88 -2.00 4.40
N ILE A 69 -19.93 -1.20 4.86
CA ILE A 69 -18.70 -1.67 5.50
C ILE A 69 -18.80 -1.46 7.01
N PRO A 70 -18.58 -2.50 7.83
CA PRO A 70 -18.56 -2.34 9.29
C PRO A 70 -17.35 -1.50 9.72
N LEU A 71 -17.59 -0.54 10.61
CA LEU A 71 -16.58 0.31 11.23
C LEU A 71 -16.99 0.57 12.68
N GLY A 72 -16.62 -0.33 13.58
CA GLY A 72 -17.03 -0.30 14.98
C GLY A 72 -18.52 -0.57 15.14
N ASN A 73 -19.24 0.34 15.80
CA ASN A 73 -20.67 0.21 16.04
C ASN A 73 -21.55 0.74 14.88
N LYS A 74 -20.95 1.23 13.80
CA LYS A 74 -21.65 1.77 12.63
C LYS A 74 -21.33 0.97 11.37
N LYS A 75 -22.20 1.09 10.37
CA LYS A 75 -21.92 0.69 8.99
C LYS A 75 -21.77 1.93 8.13
N VAL A 76 -20.71 1.99 7.34
CA VAL A 76 -20.42 3.10 6.44
C VAL A 76 -20.74 2.67 5.03
N LYS A 77 -21.53 3.47 4.30
CA LYS A 77 -21.81 3.25 2.88
C LYS A 77 -20.71 3.87 2.04
N VAL A 78 -20.08 3.07 1.18
CA VAL A 78 -19.01 3.49 0.29
C VAL A 78 -19.31 3.07 -1.15
N ASP A 79 -18.73 3.81 -2.10
CA ASP A 79 -18.78 3.46 -3.51
C ASP A 79 -17.39 3.08 -4.01
N ILE A 80 -17.33 2.24 -5.04
CA ILE A 80 -16.09 1.92 -5.74
C ILE A 80 -16.11 2.49 -7.16
N LYS A 81 -15.04 3.22 -7.48
CA LYS A 81 -14.71 3.62 -8.86
C LYS A 81 -13.60 2.73 -9.41
N SER A 82 -13.46 2.68 -10.72
CA SER A 82 -12.38 1.97 -11.39
C SER A 82 -11.80 2.75 -12.56
N SER A 83 -10.53 2.47 -12.87
CA SER A 83 -9.83 2.93 -14.06
C SER A 83 -8.69 1.94 -14.39
N PHE A 84 -7.79 2.33 -15.28
CA PHE A 84 -6.54 1.64 -15.60
C PHE A 84 -5.37 2.59 -15.36
N ILE A 85 -4.20 2.04 -14.99
CA ILE A 85 -2.97 2.83 -15.04
C ILE A 85 -2.79 3.31 -16.49
N PRO A 86 -2.55 4.62 -16.75
CA PRO A 86 -2.49 5.16 -18.11
C PRO A 86 -1.56 4.37 -19.03
N ASN A 87 -2.00 4.13 -20.27
CA ASN A 87 -1.29 3.37 -21.29
C ASN A 87 -1.02 1.90 -20.95
N THR A 88 -1.76 1.31 -20.01
CA THR A 88 -1.63 -0.10 -19.63
C THR A 88 -2.98 -0.81 -19.53
N LYS A 89 -2.96 -2.13 -19.34
CA LYS A 89 -4.15 -2.96 -19.05
C LYS A 89 -4.25 -3.31 -17.55
N VAL A 90 -3.58 -2.55 -16.70
CA VAL A 90 -3.55 -2.80 -15.25
C VAL A 90 -4.72 -2.06 -14.59
N GLN A 91 -5.69 -2.82 -14.08
CA GLN A 91 -6.92 -2.27 -13.51
C GLN A 91 -6.68 -1.73 -12.10
N VAL A 92 -7.24 -0.56 -11.79
CA VAL A 92 -7.18 0.08 -10.48
C VAL A 92 -8.60 0.36 -9.99
N TYR A 93 -8.88 -0.04 -8.76
CA TYR A 93 -10.10 0.28 -8.04
C TYR A 93 -9.82 1.37 -7.01
N PHE A 94 -10.81 2.23 -6.78
CA PHE A 94 -10.71 3.37 -5.88
C PHE A 94 -11.85 3.34 -4.87
N LEU A 95 -11.51 3.38 -3.58
CA LEU A 95 -12.49 3.60 -2.51
C LEU A 95 -12.95 5.06 -2.55
N ASP A 96 -14.17 5.30 -3.02
CA ASP A 96 -14.78 6.62 -3.01
C ASP A 96 -15.60 6.83 -1.72
N TYR A 97 -14.96 7.49 -0.75
CA TYR A 97 -15.60 7.93 0.48
C TYR A 97 -15.07 9.32 0.88
N LYS A 98 -15.75 10.35 0.38
CA LYS A 98 -15.34 11.76 0.52
C LYS A 98 -15.06 12.21 1.96
N PRO A 99 -15.84 11.85 3.00
CA PRO A 99 -15.56 12.31 4.36
C PRO A 99 -14.14 12.03 4.87
N TYR A 100 -13.50 10.98 4.34
CA TYR A 100 -12.15 10.58 4.71
C TYR A 100 -11.07 10.95 3.69
N PHE A 101 -11.37 10.94 2.40
CA PHE A 101 -10.35 11.04 1.35
C PHE A 101 -10.44 12.33 0.52
N ASP A 102 -11.52 13.11 0.66
CA ASP A 102 -11.63 14.44 0.07
C ASP A 102 -10.89 15.48 0.94
N ARG A 103 -9.56 15.40 1.01
CA ARG A 103 -8.67 16.27 1.78
C ARG A 103 -7.47 16.72 0.95
N ASN A 104 -6.81 17.80 1.36
CA ASN A 104 -5.65 18.34 0.64
C ASN A 104 -4.43 17.39 0.67
N GLU A 105 -4.20 16.77 1.83
CA GLU A 105 -3.08 15.88 2.06
C GLU A 105 -3.56 14.45 2.34
N LEU A 106 -2.67 13.47 2.17
CA LEU A 106 -3.03 12.05 2.33
C LEU A 106 -3.10 11.63 3.80
N TYR A 107 -2.15 12.05 4.64
CA TYR A 107 -2.00 11.55 6.02
C TYR A 107 -1.92 12.62 7.09
N VAL A 108 -1.33 13.78 6.77
CA VAL A 108 -0.97 14.84 7.70
C VAL A 108 -1.85 16.06 7.46
N ASP A 109 -2.38 16.65 8.52
CA ASP A 109 -3.12 17.90 8.41
C ASP A 109 -2.17 19.06 8.03
N PRO A 110 -2.44 19.80 6.94
CA PRO A 110 -1.55 20.83 6.46
C PRO A 110 -1.44 22.03 7.41
N VAL A 111 -2.39 22.23 8.32
CA VAL A 111 -2.40 23.31 9.32
C VAL A 111 -1.66 22.88 10.57
N THR A 112 -2.01 21.73 11.16
CA THR A 112 -1.41 21.29 12.43
C THR A 112 -0.06 20.62 12.25
N LYS A 113 0.27 20.18 11.03
CA LYS A 113 1.48 19.39 10.70
C LYS A 113 1.59 18.08 11.46
N THR A 114 0.45 17.55 11.92
CA THR A 114 0.34 16.25 12.58
C THR A 114 -0.55 15.31 11.78
N ASP A 115 -0.43 14.01 12.01
CA ASP A 115 -1.34 13.03 11.43
C ASP A 115 -2.81 13.38 11.67
N TYR A 116 -3.65 13.12 10.66
CA TYR A 116 -5.09 13.18 10.82
C TYR A 116 -5.54 12.24 11.94
N LYS A 117 -6.30 12.78 12.90
CA LYS A 117 -6.75 12.05 14.10
C LYS A 117 -7.59 10.80 13.80
N ASP A 118 -8.19 10.73 12.63
CA ASP A 118 -9.04 9.64 12.17
C ASP A 118 -8.33 8.69 11.19
N ASN A 119 -6.99 8.75 11.08
CA ASN A 119 -6.21 7.84 10.24
C ASN A 119 -6.49 6.36 10.56
N ASP A 120 -6.78 6.02 11.81
CA ASP A 120 -7.24 4.68 12.18
C ASP A 120 -8.50 4.29 11.39
N GLU A 121 -9.57 5.07 11.49
CA GLU A 121 -10.85 4.81 10.81
C GLU A 121 -10.71 4.78 9.30
N ARG A 122 -9.90 5.69 8.74
CA ARG A 122 -9.66 5.78 7.29
C ARG A 122 -9.08 4.48 6.74
N PHE A 123 -8.05 3.95 7.39
CA PHE A 123 -7.35 2.76 6.91
C PHE A 123 -7.99 1.44 7.38
N ILE A 124 -8.80 1.46 8.45
CA ILE A 124 -9.76 0.40 8.76
C ILE A 124 -10.80 0.28 7.64
N LEU A 125 -11.44 1.39 7.26
CA LEU A 125 -12.45 1.40 6.20
C LEU A 125 -11.84 0.92 4.87
N PHE A 126 -10.64 1.41 4.53
CA PHE A 126 -9.92 1.00 3.33
C PHE A 126 -9.67 -0.51 3.28
N THR A 127 -9.05 -1.08 4.32
CA THR A 127 -8.72 -2.51 4.36
C THR A 127 -9.96 -3.40 4.43
N ARG A 128 -10.98 -3.04 5.20
CA ARG A 128 -12.26 -3.77 5.23
C ARG A 128 -12.94 -3.74 3.86
N THR A 129 -13.02 -2.57 3.22
CA THR A 129 -13.64 -2.46 1.89
C THR A 129 -12.92 -3.30 0.85
N ALA A 130 -11.59 -3.35 0.90
CA ALA A 130 -10.79 -4.14 -0.03
C ALA A 130 -11.21 -5.62 -0.03
N LEU A 131 -11.40 -6.21 1.16
CA LEU A 131 -11.80 -7.62 1.31
C LEU A 131 -13.26 -7.85 0.89
N GLU A 132 -14.20 -7.00 1.34
CA GLU A 132 -15.61 -7.13 0.96
C GLU A 132 -15.82 -6.95 -0.55
N MET A 133 -15.04 -6.06 -1.18
CA MET A 133 -15.05 -5.85 -2.62
C MET A 133 -14.66 -7.12 -3.40
N LEU A 134 -13.61 -7.84 -2.96
CA LEU A 134 -13.18 -9.07 -3.64
C LEU A 134 -14.28 -10.13 -3.69
N LYS A 135 -15.00 -10.30 -2.56
CA LYS A 135 -16.13 -11.24 -2.45
C LYS A 135 -17.24 -10.90 -3.44
N LEU A 136 -17.63 -9.63 -3.52
CA LEU A 136 -18.67 -9.17 -4.44
C LEU A 136 -18.26 -9.17 -5.91
N LEU A 137 -16.96 -9.03 -6.19
CA LEU A 137 -16.42 -9.22 -7.53
C LEU A 137 -16.31 -10.70 -7.93
N HIS A 138 -16.47 -11.63 -6.98
CA HIS A 138 -16.16 -13.05 -7.13
C HIS A 138 -14.77 -13.30 -7.73
N TRP A 139 -13.80 -12.49 -7.32
CA TRP A 139 -12.44 -12.59 -7.81
C TRP A 139 -11.49 -12.84 -6.64
N GLN A 140 -11.13 -14.12 -6.47
CA GLN A 140 -10.21 -14.59 -5.45
C GLN A 140 -8.78 -14.49 -5.99
N PRO A 141 -7.93 -13.58 -5.47
CA PRO A 141 -6.53 -13.53 -5.87
C PRO A 141 -5.74 -14.66 -5.19
N ASP A 142 -4.66 -15.11 -5.82
CA ASP A 142 -3.70 -16.01 -5.18
C ASP A 142 -2.94 -15.28 -4.06
N ILE A 143 -2.60 -14.01 -4.30
CA ILE A 143 -1.83 -13.17 -3.37
C ILE A 143 -2.51 -11.82 -3.18
N ILE A 144 -2.66 -11.40 -1.92
CA ILE A 144 -2.88 -10.01 -1.55
C ILE A 144 -1.54 -9.39 -1.15
N HIS A 145 -1.08 -8.41 -1.93
CA HIS A 145 0.16 -7.67 -1.69
C HIS A 145 -0.15 -6.37 -0.97
N CYS A 146 0.17 -6.35 0.32
CA CYS A 146 -0.01 -5.25 1.25
C CYS A 146 1.25 -4.37 1.28
N ASN A 147 1.12 -3.08 0.98
CA ASN A 147 2.21 -2.11 1.12
C ASN A 147 1.98 -1.21 2.33
N ASP A 148 2.94 -1.23 3.26
CA ASP A 148 3.00 -0.43 4.49
C ASP A 148 1.78 -0.52 5.43
N TRP A 149 1.86 0.24 6.53
CA TRP A 149 0.93 0.19 7.66
C TRP A 149 -0.53 0.43 7.26
N GLN A 150 -0.78 1.21 6.19
CA GLN A 150 -2.12 1.52 5.66
C GLN A 150 -2.88 0.25 5.23
N THR A 151 -2.16 -0.83 4.93
CA THR A 151 -2.70 -2.13 4.52
C THR A 151 -2.48 -3.23 5.56
N GLY A 152 -1.85 -2.91 6.70
CA GLY A 152 -1.41 -3.87 7.72
C GLY A 152 -2.53 -4.65 8.43
N LEU A 153 -3.78 -4.19 8.32
CA LEU A 153 -4.92 -4.92 8.86
C LEU A 153 -5.39 -6.09 7.98
N ILE A 154 -5.00 -6.14 6.70
CA ILE A 154 -5.45 -7.21 5.80
C ILE A 154 -5.01 -8.60 6.32
N PRO A 155 -3.72 -8.87 6.60
CA PRO A 155 -3.32 -10.18 7.10
C PRO A 155 -4.01 -10.53 8.42
N LEU A 156 -4.14 -9.56 9.33
CA LEU A 156 -4.84 -9.74 10.60
C LEU A 156 -6.30 -10.14 10.38
N TYR A 157 -7.04 -9.45 9.51
CA TYR A 157 -8.43 -9.77 9.22
C TYR A 157 -8.58 -11.17 8.63
N LEU A 158 -7.70 -11.58 7.72
CA LEU A 158 -7.72 -12.92 7.12
C LEU A 158 -7.52 -14.03 8.15
N LYS A 159 -6.72 -13.78 9.20
CA LYS A 159 -6.48 -14.76 10.28
C LYS A 159 -7.48 -14.67 11.44
N THR A 160 -8.40 -13.71 11.41
CA THR A 160 -9.37 -13.48 12.50
C THR A 160 -10.80 -13.45 11.98
N ILE A 161 -11.26 -12.32 11.46
CA ILE A 161 -12.66 -12.13 11.03
C ILE A 161 -13.02 -13.03 9.84
N TYR A 162 -12.06 -13.30 8.96
CA TYR A 162 -12.28 -14.11 7.76
C TYR A 162 -11.58 -15.49 7.80
N SER A 163 -11.16 -15.97 8.97
CA SER A 163 -10.42 -17.25 9.06
C SER A 163 -11.21 -18.44 8.52
N GLU A 164 -12.53 -18.43 8.75
CA GLU A 164 -13.45 -19.49 8.32
C GLU A 164 -14.15 -19.16 6.98
N ASP A 165 -13.81 -18.03 6.34
CA ASP A 165 -14.41 -17.65 5.08
C ASP A 165 -13.77 -18.44 3.93
N GLU A 166 -14.55 -19.31 3.29
CA GLU A 166 -14.09 -20.17 2.20
C GLU A 166 -13.52 -19.37 1.01
N PHE A 167 -14.02 -18.16 0.78
CA PHE A 167 -13.51 -17.29 -0.28
C PHE A 167 -12.05 -16.87 -0.04
N PHE A 168 -11.55 -16.90 1.20
CA PHE A 168 -10.17 -16.51 1.49
C PHE A 168 -9.25 -17.67 1.87
N ARG A 169 -9.76 -18.91 1.96
CA ARG A 169 -9.03 -20.08 2.47
C ARG A 169 -7.63 -20.28 1.86
N ASN A 170 -7.49 -20.05 0.55
CA ASN A 170 -6.23 -20.28 -0.18
C ASN A 170 -5.41 -19.00 -0.44
N VAL A 171 -5.95 -17.84 -0.11
CA VAL A 171 -5.30 -16.54 -0.38
C VAL A 171 -4.07 -16.38 0.51
N LYS A 172 -2.95 -15.99 -0.07
CA LYS A 172 -1.71 -15.68 0.65
C LYS A 172 -1.48 -14.17 0.74
N THR A 173 -0.67 -13.76 1.71
CA THR A 173 -0.33 -12.36 1.94
C THR A 173 1.17 -12.13 1.82
N LEU A 174 1.51 -11.09 1.08
CA LEU A 174 2.85 -10.50 1.04
C LEU A 174 2.77 -9.09 1.64
N PHE A 175 3.58 -8.80 2.65
CA PHE A 175 3.62 -7.49 3.29
C PHE A 175 4.96 -6.80 3.01
N THR A 176 4.94 -5.68 2.28
CA THR A 176 6.13 -4.88 1.98
C THR A 176 6.24 -3.69 2.92
N ILE A 177 7.42 -3.53 3.50
CA ILE A 177 7.82 -2.36 4.28
C ILE A 177 8.63 -1.44 3.36
N HIS A 178 8.17 -0.22 3.12
CA HIS A 178 8.95 0.79 2.40
C HIS A 178 9.69 1.72 3.37
N ASN A 179 9.15 1.93 4.56
CA ASN A 179 9.82 2.65 5.63
C ASN A 179 9.28 2.22 7.01
N ILE A 180 10.11 1.54 7.78
CA ILE A 180 9.76 1.00 9.12
C ILE A 180 9.45 2.09 10.16
N GLY A 181 9.87 3.34 9.91
CA GLY A 181 9.60 4.48 10.79
C GLY A 181 8.13 4.90 10.82
N TYR A 182 7.34 4.56 9.78
CA TYR A 182 5.91 4.85 9.72
C TYR A 182 5.08 3.61 10.08
N GLN A 183 4.55 3.60 11.30
CA GLN A 183 4.00 2.37 11.90
C GLN A 183 2.48 2.32 12.03
N GLY A 184 1.81 3.47 11.90
CA GLY A 184 0.36 3.57 12.13
C GLY A 184 -0.02 3.11 13.54
N ASN A 185 0.49 3.82 14.56
CA ASN A 185 0.26 3.50 15.98
C ASN A 185 -0.93 4.30 16.51
N PHE A 186 -2.04 3.62 16.79
CA PHE A 186 -3.32 4.23 17.18
C PHE A 186 -3.71 3.87 18.61
N ASP A 187 -4.69 4.59 19.18
CA ASP A 187 -5.21 4.24 20.50
C ASP A 187 -5.90 2.87 20.51
N LYS A 188 -5.99 2.25 21.69
CA LYS A 188 -6.69 0.96 21.89
C LYS A 188 -8.11 0.96 21.31
N SER A 189 -8.80 2.11 21.29
CA SER A 189 -10.14 2.25 20.71
C SER A 189 -10.21 1.84 19.23
N ALA A 190 -9.09 1.90 18.50
CA ALA A 190 -8.99 1.43 17.12
C ALA A 190 -9.26 -0.09 16.97
N VAL A 191 -9.04 -0.89 18.02
CA VAL A 191 -9.37 -2.33 18.02
C VAL A 191 -10.88 -2.53 17.87
N SER A 192 -11.67 -1.82 18.68
CA SER A 192 -13.13 -1.86 18.62
C SER A 192 -13.65 -1.25 17.31
N LYS A 193 -13.03 -0.16 16.81
CA LYS A 193 -13.34 0.43 15.49
C LYS A 193 -13.06 -0.55 14.34
N ALA A 194 -12.05 -1.40 14.47
CA ALA A 194 -11.71 -2.45 13.50
C ALA A 194 -12.61 -3.70 13.60
N ASN A 195 -13.60 -3.71 14.51
CA ASN A 195 -14.45 -4.85 14.79
C ASN A 195 -13.66 -6.11 15.19
N LEU A 196 -12.50 -5.93 15.82
CA LEU A 196 -11.67 -7.00 16.33
C LEU A 196 -12.06 -7.34 17.77
N PRO A 197 -11.96 -8.63 18.18
CA PRO A 197 -12.13 -9.00 19.59
C PRO A 197 -11.13 -8.27 20.48
N GLU A 198 -11.58 -7.69 21.59
CA GLU A 198 -10.70 -6.98 22.53
C GLU A 198 -9.61 -7.89 23.13
N SER A 199 -9.87 -9.21 23.16
CA SER A 199 -8.92 -10.22 23.62
C SER A 199 -7.64 -10.30 22.78
N LEU A 200 -7.63 -9.73 21.56
CA LEU A 200 -6.41 -9.63 20.76
C LEU A 200 -5.46 -8.55 21.26
N PHE A 201 -5.96 -7.58 22.05
CA PHE A 201 -5.16 -6.46 22.55
C PHE A 201 -4.76 -6.69 24.01
N TYR A 202 -3.55 -7.20 24.21
CA TYR A 202 -2.90 -7.36 25.50
C TYR A 202 -1.41 -6.98 25.39
N PRO A 203 -0.71 -6.71 26.51
CA PRO A 203 0.70 -6.37 26.48
C PRO A 203 1.53 -7.40 25.70
N LEU A 204 2.37 -6.92 24.78
CA LEU A 204 3.23 -7.72 23.89
C LEU A 204 2.47 -8.58 22.86
N SER A 205 1.14 -8.46 22.76
CA SER A 205 0.36 -9.15 21.74
C SER A 205 0.82 -8.80 20.32
N PRO A 206 0.53 -9.63 19.31
CA PRO A 206 0.88 -9.36 17.92
C PRO A 206 0.40 -8.00 17.35
N ILE A 207 -0.56 -7.33 17.99
CA ILE A 207 -1.11 -6.06 17.51
C ILE A 207 -0.76 -4.86 18.41
N GLU A 208 -0.31 -5.10 19.64
CA GLU A 208 0.00 -4.05 20.61
C GLU A 208 1.47 -3.58 20.50
N PHE A 209 1.70 -2.28 20.56
CA PHE A 209 3.02 -1.67 20.50
C PHE A 209 3.08 -0.42 21.40
N TYR A 210 3.76 -0.52 22.55
CA TYR A 210 3.90 0.55 23.55
C TYR A 210 2.56 1.20 23.97
N GLY A 211 1.55 0.38 24.27
CA GLY A 211 0.20 0.78 24.67
C GLY A 211 -0.71 1.18 23.51
N LYS A 212 -0.22 1.11 22.27
CA LYS A 212 -0.95 1.48 21.05
C LYS A 212 -1.26 0.25 20.21
N PHE A 213 -2.27 0.35 19.35
CA PHE A 213 -2.54 -0.62 18.30
C PHE A 213 -1.75 -0.23 17.05
N SER A 214 -0.74 -1.03 16.69
CA SER A 214 0.12 -0.79 15.54
C SER A 214 -0.34 -1.58 14.32
N PHE A 215 -0.73 -0.88 13.25
CA PHE A 215 -1.15 -1.55 12.02
C PHE A 215 0.04 -2.19 11.30
N LEU A 216 1.23 -1.55 11.34
CA LEU A 216 2.44 -2.15 10.80
C LEU A 216 2.78 -3.45 11.54
N LYS A 217 2.76 -3.44 12.88
CA LYS A 217 3.03 -4.64 13.68
C LYS A 217 2.08 -5.78 13.32
N ALA A 218 0.78 -5.49 13.21
CA ALA A 218 -0.21 -6.46 12.78
C ALA A 218 0.12 -7.05 11.39
N GLY A 219 0.53 -6.21 10.44
CA GLY A 219 0.98 -6.67 9.12
C GLY A 219 2.17 -7.64 9.20
N LEU A 220 3.20 -7.27 9.98
CA LEU A 220 4.41 -8.10 10.17
C LEU A 220 4.13 -9.43 10.86
N GLU A 221 3.25 -9.44 11.85
CA GLU A 221 2.99 -10.65 12.64
C GLU A 221 2.10 -11.66 11.90
N TYR A 222 1.11 -11.19 11.13
CA TYR A 222 0.10 -12.04 10.51
C TYR A 222 0.33 -12.35 9.03
N ALA A 223 1.21 -11.62 8.33
CA ALA A 223 1.51 -11.89 6.92
C ALA A 223 2.20 -13.25 6.72
N ASP A 224 1.96 -13.90 5.58
CA ASP A 224 2.63 -15.17 5.25
C ASP A 224 4.10 -14.93 4.83
N LYS A 225 4.37 -13.83 4.10
CA LYS A 225 5.72 -13.37 3.76
C LYS A 225 5.88 -11.86 3.94
N ILE A 226 7.12 -11.44 4.23
CA ILE A 226 7.49 -10.04 4.42
C ILE A 226 8.61 -9.70 3.44
N ASN A 227 8.55 -8.54 2.81
CA ASN A 227 9.70 -8.03 2.08
C ASN A 227 9.93 -6.55 2.34
N THR A 228 11.08 -6.07 1.89
CA THR A 228 11.44 -4.66 1.95
C THR A 228 12.33 -4.27 0.77
N VAL A 229 12.66 -2.99 0.68
CA VAL A 229 13.13 -2.31 -0.54
C VAL A 229 14.57 -2.60 -0.95
N SER A 230 15.34 -3.33 -0.14
CA SER A 230 16.66 -3.84 -0.51
C SER A 230 17.16 -4.93 0.45
N PRO A 231 18.10 -5.80 0.01
CA PRO A 231 18.79 -6.75 0.90
C PRO A 231 19.49 -6.08 2.08
N THR A 232 20.15 -4.94 1.85
CA THR A 232 20.84 -4.19 2.90
C THR A 232 19.85 -3.66 3.93
N TYR A 233 18.77 -3.02 3.47
CA TYR A 233 17.76 -2.48 4.38
C TYR A 233 17.08 -3.58 5.19
N ALA A 234 16.83 -4.76 4.59
CA ALA A 234 16.33 -5.93 5.31
C ALA A 234 17.25 -6.35 6.47
N GLN A 235 18.57 -6.21 6.32
CA GLN A 235 19.53 -6.48 7.39
C GLN A 235 19.53 -5.35 8.43
N GLU A 236 19.56 -4.09 8.00
CA GLU A 236 19.62 -2.90 8.86
C GLU A 236 18.47 -2.88 9.87
N ILE A 237 17.22 -3.04 9.41
CA ILE A 237 16.02 -2.99 10.26
C ILE A 237 15.94 -4.14 11.30
N GLN A 238 16.87 -5.09 11.27
CA GLN A 238 17.00 -6.16 12.26
C GLN A 238 18.09 -5.90 13.32
N GLN A 239 18.96 -4.90 13.13
CA GLN A 239 20.16 -4.72 13.96
C GLN A 239 19.83 -4.14 15.33
N GLY A 240 19.10 -3.03 15.37
CA GLY A 240 18.84 -2.30 16.61
C GLY A 240 17.74 -1.24 16.47
N PRO A 241 17.35 -0.59 17.59
CA PRO A 241 16.28 0.41 17.62
C PRO A 241 16.50 1.59 16.67
N GLU A 242 17.75 1.93 16.38
CA GLU A 242 18.15 3.02 15.49
C GLU A 242 17.73 2.80 14.03
N TYR A 243 17.58 1.54 13.61
CA TYR A 243 17.14 1.17 12.26
C TYR A 243 15.78 0.48 12.26
N GLY A 244 15.48 -0.34 13.28
CA GLY A 244 14.27 -1.13 13.36
C GLY A 244 13.08 -0.40 14.00
N HIS A 245 13.32 0.76 14.64
CA HIS A 245 12.29 1.57 15.30
C HIS A 245 11.41 0.76 16.28
N GLY A 246 12.01 -0.18 17.01
CA GLY A 246 11.35 -1.07 17.98
C GLY A 246 10.73 -2.33 17.37
N MET A 247 10.76 -2.48 16.03
CA MET A 247 10.28 -3.67 15.32
C MET A 247 11.38 -4.71 15.08
N GLU A 248 12.65 -4.40 15.38
CA GLU A 248 13.79 -5.27 15.11
C GLU A 248 13.66 -6.66 15.74
N GLY A 249 13.05 -6.76 16.94
CA GLY A 249 12.80 -8.04 17.59
C GLY A 249 11.84 -8.95 16.80
N ILE A 250 10.79 -8.35 16.22
CA ILE A 250 9.80 -9.06 15.41
C ILE A 250 10.43 -9.50 14.09
N LEU A 251 11.18 -8.59 13.45
CA LEU A 251 11.84 -8.84 12.18
C LEU A 251 12.91 -9.93 12.30
N ARG A 252 13.68 -9.95 13.39
CA ARG A 252 14.62 -11.05 13.68
C ARG A 252 13.89 -12.39 13.89
N ARG A 253 12.75 -12.39 14.58
CA ARG A 253 11.94 -13.62 14.76
C ARG A 253 11.38 -14.12 13.42
N ARG A 254 10.94 -13.19 12.57
CA ARG A 254 10.42 -13.46 11.22
C ARG A 254 11.51 -13.50 10.13
N ARG A 255 12.80 -13.58 10.47
CA ARG A 255 13.92 -13.51 9.51
C ARG A 255 13.84 -14.49 8.34
N LYS A 256 13.21 -15.65 8.53
CA LYS A 256 13.03 -16.68 7.49
C LYS A 256 12.00 -16.28 6.43
N ASP A 257 11.14 -15.32 6.77
CA ASP A 257 10.08 -14.81 5.92
C ASP A 257 10.37 -13.39 5.42
N LEU A 258 11.40 -12.73 5.96
CA LEU A 258 11.81 -11.38 5.59
C LEU A 258 12.83 -11.42 4.45
N HIS A 259 12.48 -10.82 3.32
CA HIS A 259 13.34 -10.75 2.14
C HIS A 259 13.56 -9.31 1.69
N GLY A 260 14.81 -8.94 1.38
CA GLY A 260 15.10 -7.67 0.73
C GLY A 260 15.04 -7.82 -0.78
N ILE A 261 14.16 -7.07 -1.45
CA ILE A 261 14.03 -7.04 -2.90
C ILE A 261 14.33 -5.62 -3.35
N LEU A 262 15.41 -5.44 -4.11
CA LEU A 262 15.83 -4.13 -4.57
C LEU A 262 14.75 -3.50 -5.45
N ASN A 263 14.32 -2.28 -5.10
CA ASN A 263 13.39 -1.53 -5.93
C ASN A 263 13.97 -1.27 -7.32
N GLY A 264 13.14 -1.48 -8.34
CA GLY A 264 13.43 -1.09 -9.71
C GLY A 264 13.02 0.35 -10.01
N VAL A 265 13.39 0.79 -11.21
CA VAL A 265 13.01 2.09 -11.78
C VAL A 265 12.40 1.84 -13.17
N ASP A 266 11.36 2.59 -13.53
CA ASP A 266 10.75 2.53 -14.86
C ASP A 266 11.61 3.35 -15.84
N TYR A 267 12.49 2.68 -16.58
CA TYR A 267 13.40 3.33 -17.54
C TYR A 267 12.67 3.92 -18.77
N SER A 268 11.38 3.66 -18.96
CA SER A 268 10.60 4.36 -19.99
C SER A 268 10.29 5.82 -19.59
N GLU A 269 10.42 6.14 -18.30
CA GLU A 269 10.22 7.46 -17.72
C GLU A 269 11.53 8.04 -17.16
N TRP A 270 12.27 7.24 -16.41
CA TRP A 270 13.48 7.63 -15.69
C TRP A 270 14.74 7.21 -16.44
N SER A 271 14.90 7.72 -17.66
CA SER A 271 16.11 7.51 -18.45
C SER A 271 16.56 8.82 -19.12
N PRO A 272 17.85 9.22 -18.99
CA PRO A 272 18.31 10.52 -19.50
C PRO A 272 18.26 10.66 -21.02
N ASP A 273 18.05 9.59 -21.77
CA ASP A 273 17.90 9.62 -23.22
C ASP A 273 16.50 10.02 -23.68
N VAL A 274 15.49 9.90 -22.81
CA VAL A 274 14.09 10.28 -23.07
C VAL A 274 13.55 11.33 -22.11
N ASP A 275 14.31 11.68 -21.07
CA ASP A 275 13.92 12.62 -20.03
C ASP A 275 13.70 14.03 -20.62
N LYS A 276 12.50 14.58 -20.40
CA LYS A 276 12.09 15.90 -20.89
C LYS A 276 12.38 17.02 -19.88
N TYR A 277 12.81 16.68 -18.67
CA TYR A 277 13.13 17.62 -17.60
C TYR A 277 14.59 18.06 -17.63
N ILE A 278 15.46 17.31 -18.31
CA ILE A 278 16.84 17.75 -18.56
C ILE A 278 16.93 18.44 -19.93
N PRO A 279 17.64 19.57 -20.02
CA PRO A 279 17.77 20.31 -21.27
C PRO A 279 18.58 19.56 -22.33
N PHE A 280 19.51 18.70 -21.91
CA PHE A 280 20.37 17.93 -22.81
C PHE A 280 20.22 16.42 -22.55
N GLN A 281 19.41 15.75 -23.36
CA GLN A 281 19.25 14.28 -23.31
C GLN A 281 20.55 13.56 -23.70
N TYR A 282 20.88 12.51 -22.96
CA TYR A 282 22.14 11.76 -23.11
C TYR A 282 21.98 10.28 -22.80
N ASP A 283 22.89 9.46 -23.35
CA ASP A 283 22.97 8.03 -23.10
C ASP A 283 24.37 7.63 -22.60
N SER A 284 24.62 6.33 -22.49
CA SER A 284 25.93 5.80 -22.09
C SER A 284 27.08 6.15 -23.04
N ASN A 285 26.78 6.55 -24.28
CA ASN A 285 27.77 6.92 -25.30
C ASN A 285 28.02 8.44 -25.34
N GLN A 286 27.14 9.25 -24.75
CA GLN A 286 27.18 10.72 -24.80
C GLN A 286 27.23 11.38 -23.41
N LEU A 287 28.02 10.80 -22.48
CA LEU A 287 28.10 11.27 -21.10
C LEU A 287 28.55 12.74 -20.95
N ASP A 288 29.25 13.30 -21.94
CA ASP A 288 29.70 14.70 -21.92
C ASP A 288 28.53 15.69 -21.80
N LYS A 289 27.36 15.36 -22.32
CA LYS A 289 26.13 16.17 -22.19
C LYS A 289 25.66 16.31 -20.74
N LYS A 290 26.09 15.43 -19.84
CA LYS A 290 25.83 15.56 -18.40
C LYS A 290 26.48 16.82 -17.83
N LEU A 291 27.62 17.25 -18.37
CA LEU A 291 28.26 18.50 -17.97
C LEU A 291 27.39 19.72 -18.34
N GLU A 292 26.77 19.70 -19.52
CA GLU A 292 25.87 20.77 -19.97
C GLU A 292 24.61 20.83 -19.09
N ASN A 293 24.04 19.68 -18.71
CA ASN A 293 22.95 19.65 -17.72
C ASN A 293 23.39 20.21 -16.35
N LYS A 294 24.64 19.95 -15.92
CA LYS A 294 25.18 20.50 -14.68
C LYS A 294 25.32 22.02 -14.76
N LYS A 295 25.76 22.58 -15.90
CA LYS A 295 25.83 24.03 -16.10
C LYS A 295 24.42 24.63 -16.06
N ALA A 296 23.48 24.07 -16.81
CA ALA A 296 22.10 24.56 -16.86
C ALA A 296 21.37 24.52 -15.51
N LEU A 297 21.72 23.60 -14.61
CA LEU A 297 21.16 23.56 -13.25
C LEU A 297 21.74 24.64 -12.32
N LEU A 298 22.95 25.12 -12.60
CA LEU A 298 23.66 26.12 -11.79
C LEU A 298 23.36 27.56 -12.22
N GLU A 299 22.79 27.74 -13.41
CA GLU A 299 22.26 29.01 -13.93
C GLU A 299 20.87 29.30 -13.36
#